data_AF-A0A2R4NE52-F1
#
_entry.id   AF-A0A2R4NE52-F1
#
_cell.length_a   1.000
_cell.length_b   1.000
_cell.length_c   1.000
_cell.angle_alpha   90.00
_cell.angle_beta   90.00
_cell.angle_gamma   90.00
#
_symmetry.space_group_name_H-M   'P 1'
#
loop_
_entity.id
_entity.type
_entity.pdbx_description
1 polymer ?
#
loop_
_entity_poly.entity_id
_entity_poly.type
_entity_poly.pdbx_seq_one_letter_code
_entity_poly.pdbx_strand_id
1 'polypeptide(L)' 'MPFTLGAVLEQQEHTAALTDRPAAPDENLPPLLREALQIMDSDDGEQAFLHGLESLIRGFEVQLTALLQGSAWERENILR' A
#
# COMPACT_ATOMS: atom_id res chain seq x y z
N MET A 1 1.93 0.76 13.47
CA MET A 1 1.58 0.19 12.15
C MET A 1 0.69 1.18 11.40
N PRO A 2 1.26 2.24 10.80
CA PRO A 2 0.47 3.28 10.12
C PRO A 2 -0.24 2.78 8.85
N PHE A 3 0.34 1.82 8.11
CA PHE A 3 -0.21 1.32 6.85
C PHE A 3 -1.55 0.59 7.01
N THR A 4 -1.60 -0.45 7.87
CA THR A 4 -2.83 -1.22 8.10
C THR A 4 -3.96 -0.36 8.66
N LEU A 5 -3.64 0.55 9.60
CA LEU A 5 -4.64 1.45 10.16
C LEU A 5 -5.19 2.41 9.09
N GLY A 6 -4.32 2.99 8.25
CA GLY A 6 -4.74 3.85 7.16
C GLY A 6 -5.65 3.12 6.16
N ALA A 7 -5.27 1.91 5.73
CA ALA A 7 -6.08 1.12 4.80
C ALA A 7 -7.50 0.83 5.34
N VAL A 8 -7.60 0.46 6.62
CA VAL A 8 -8.90 0.17 7.24
C VAL A 8 -9.73 1.44 7.42
N LEU A 9 -9.12 2.56 7.83
CA LEU A 9 -9.82 3.83 8.01
C LEU A 9 -10.37 4.36 6.68
N GLU A 10 -9.58 4.37 5.62
CA GLU A 10 -10.04 4.81 4.29
C GLU A 10 -11.26 3.98 3.82
N GLN A 11 -11.21 2.65 3.96
CA GLN A 11 -12.32 1.79 3.56
C GLN A 11 -13.60 2.05 4.37
N GLN A 12 -13.46 2.18 5.70
CA GLN A 12 -14.60 2.41 6.60
C GLN A 12 -15.22 3.79 6.36
N GLU A 13 -14.42 4.83 6.26
CA GLU A 13 -14.90 6.19 6.05
C GLU A 13 -15.49 6.38 4.65
N HIS A 14 -14.92 5.75 3.61
CA HIS A 14 -15.50 5.76 2.27
C HIS A 14 -16.90 5.13 2.27
N THR A 15 -17.04 3.95 2.88
CA THR A 15 -18.33 3.26 3.01
C THR A 15 -19.34 4.10 3.80
N ALA A 16 -18.92 4.73 4.89
CA ALA A 16 -19.77 5.62 5.67
C ALA A 16 -20.24 6.84 4.87
N ALA A 17 -19.33 7.51 4.16
CA ALA A 17 -19.62 8.70 3.36
C ALA A 17 -20.61 8.42 2.21
N LEU A 18 -20.60 7.22 1.63
CA LEU A 18 -21.57 6.82 0.60
C LEU A 18 -23.01 6.76 1.13
N THR A 19 -23.20 6.57 2.45
CA THR A 19 -24.54 6.64 3.06
C THR A 19 -25.05 8.07 3.20
N ASP A 20 -24.15 9.05 3.34
CA ASP A 20 -24.47 10.47 3.49
C ASP A 20 -24.61 11.19 2.15
N ARG A 21 -23.81 10.81 1.14
CA ARG A 21 -23.82 11.45 -0.18
C ARG A 21 -23.47 10.45 -1.29
N PRO A 22 -24.25 10.38 -2.38
CA PRO A 22 -23.90 9.55 -3.52
C PRO A 22 -22.64 10.07 -4.23
N ALA A 23 -21.85 9.13 -4.74
CA ALA A 23 -20.67 9.42 -5.55
C ALA A 23 -21.01 10.29 -6.78
N ALA A 24 -20.03 11.06 -7.25
CA ALA A 24 -20.20 11.89 -8.44
C ALA A 24 -20.46 11.02 -9.68
N PRO A 25 -21.31 11.48 -10.62
CA PRO A 25 -21.59 10.73 -11.84
C PRO A 25 -20.33 10.57 -12.69
N ASP A 26 -20.17 9.37 -13.23
CA ASP A 26 -18.96 8.86 -13.90
C ASP A 26 -18.60 9.65 -15.17
N GLU A 27 -19.56 10.38 -15.75
CA GLU A 27 -19.41 11.14 -17.00
C GLU A 27 -18.36 12.26 -16.94
N ASN A 28 -18.05 12.78 -15.76
CA ASN A 28 -17.08 13.86 -15.57
C ASN A 28 -15.67 13.39 -15.18
N LEU A 29 -15.46 12.08 -15.02
CA LEU A 29 -14.18 11.54 -14.58
C LEU A 29 -13.21 11.32 -15.76
N PRO A 30 -11.92 11.70 -15.62
CA PRO A 30 -10.87 11.29 -16.54
C PRO A 30 -10.80 9.75 -16.63
N PRO A 31 -10.41 9.18 -17.79
CA PRO A 31 -10.52 7.75 -18.04
C PRO A 31 -9.73 6.88 -17.06
N LEU A 32 -8.49 7.28 -16.71
CA LEU A 32 -7.68 6.55 -15.74
C LEU A 32 -8.22 6.63 -14.32
N LEU A 33 -8.82 7.76 -13.94
CA LEU A 33 -9.42 7.93 -12.61
C LEU A 33 -10.69 7.10 -12.48
N ARG A 34 -11.52 7.08 -13.53
CA ARG A 34 -12.69 6.20 -13.61
C ARG A 34 -12.29 4.73 -13.43
N GLU A 35 -11.32 4.27 -14.21
CA GLU A 35 -10.86 2.88 -14.13
C GLU A 35 -10.25 2.55 -12.75
N ALA A 36 -9.45 3.46 -12.19
CA ALA A 36 -8.88 3.27 -10.86
C ALA A 36 -9.95 3.13 -9.77
N LEU A 37 -10.99 3.99 -9.80
CA LEU A 37 -12.10 3.90 -8.85
C LEU A 37 -12.89 2.59 -9.04
N GLN A 38 -13.18 2.19 -10.28
CA GLN A 38 -13.85 0.92 -10.56
C GLN A 38 -13.05 -0.29 -10.05
N ILE A 39 -11.72 -0.26 -10.15
CA ILE A 39 -10.85 -1.31 -9.62
C ILE A 39 -10.88 -1.29 -8.08
N MET A 40 -10.76 -0.12 -7.46
CA MET A 40 -10.72 0.01 -6.00
C MET A 40 -12.05 -0.34 -5.33
N ASP A 41 -13.18 -0.01 -5.96
CA ASP A 41 -14.52 -0.34 -5.45
C ASP A 41 -14.96 -1.76 -5.80
N SER A 42 -14.15 -2.51 -6.56
CA SER A 42 -14.48 -3.89 -6.97
C SER A 42 -14.32 -4.91 -5.83
N ASP A 43 -13.62 -4.54 -4.77
CA ASP A 43 -13.45 -5.32 -3.56
C ASP A 43 -13.48 -4.42 -2.31
N ASP A 44 -13.38 -5.02 -1.12
CA ASP A 44 -13.35 -4.27 0.15
C ASP A 44 -11.97 -3.64 0.44
N GLY A 45 -11.17 -3.36 -0.60
CA GLY A 45 -9.79 -2.87 -0.50
C GLY A 45 -8.76 -3.94 -0.13
N GLU A 46 -9.17 -5.21 -0.01
CA GLU A 46 -8.33 -6.32 0.44
C GLU A 46 -7.15 -6.58 -0.51
N GLN A 47 -7.39 -6.62 -1.82
CA GLN A 47 -6.33 -6.89 -2.80
C GLN A 47 -5.28 -5.79 -2.79
N ALA A 48 -5.72 -4.52 -2.73
CA ALA A 48 -4.81 -3.38 -2.63
C ALA A 48 -3.99 -3.42 -1.33
N PHE A 49 -4.63 -3.78 -0.21
CA PHE A 49 -3.96 -3.95 1.08
C PHE A 49 -2.89 -5.07 1.04
N LEU A 50 -3.24 -6.26 0.54
CA LEU A 50 -2.31 -7.39 0.43
C LEU A 50 -1.12 -7.05 -0.49
N HIS A 51 -1.39 -6.39 -1.61
CA HIS A 51 -0.34 -5.95 -2.53
C HIS A 51 0.63 -4.96 -1.87
N GLY A 52 0.10 -3.96 -1.16
CA GLY A 52 0.92 -2.99 -0.43
C GLY A 52 1.67 -3.61 0.75
N LEU A 53 1.07 -4.57 1.45
CA LEU A 53 1.70 -5.29 2.56
C LEU A 53 2.90 -6.11 2.09
N GLU A 54 2.75 -6.87 1.00
CA GLU A 54 3.85 -7.64 0.40
C GLU A 54 4.97 -6.71 -0.10
N SER A 55 4.60 -5.57 -0.71
CA SER A 55 5.58 -4.58 -1.16
C SER A 55 6.39 -3.99 0.00
N LEU A 56 5.75 -3.72 1.14
CA LEU A 56 6.43 -3.27 2.35
C LEU A 56 7.36 -4.33 2.93
N ILE A 57 6.89 -5.59 3.00
CA ILE A 57 7.70 -6.72 3.49
C ILE A 57 8.95 -6.86 2.63
N ARG A 58 8.81 -6.87 1.30
CA ARG A 58 9.95 -6.93 0.37
C ARG A 58 10.91 -5.76 0.54
N GLY A 59 10.38 -4.54 0.73
CA GLY A 59 11.20 -3.36 1.01
C GLY A 59 12.05 -3.54 2.28
N PHE A 60 11.48 -4.12 3.33
CA PHE A 60 12.22 -4.43 4.56
C PHE A 60 13.25 -5.55 4.37
N GLU A 61 12.92 -6.59 3.60
CA GLU A 61 13.86 -7.67 3.28
C GLU A 61 15.09 -7.17 2.53
N VAL A 62 14.87 -6.31 1.51
CA VAL A 62 15.96 -5.69 0.74
C VAL A 62 16.84 -4.84 1.64
N GLN A 63 16.25 -3.99 2.47
CA GLN A 63 16.99 -3.12 3.38
C GLN A 63 17.78 -3.93 4.42
N LEU A 64 17.18 -4.96 5.00
CA LEU A 64 17.83 -5.83 5.97
C LEU A 64 19.02 -6.56 5.34
N THR A 65 18.84 -7.09 4.12
CA THR A 65 19.90 -7.78 3.39
C THR A 65 21.07 -6.84 3.10
N ALA A 66 20.80 -5.59 2.70
CA ALA A 66 21.84 -4.59 2.46
C ALA A 66 22.65 -4.26 3.72
N LEU A 67 21.99 -4.13 4.88
CA LEU A 67 22.66 -3.91 6.16
C LEU A 67 23.55 -5.09 6.56
N LEU A 68 23.05 -6.31 6.38
CA LEU A 68 23.82 -7.52 6.70
C LEU A 68 25.05 -7.66 5.80
N GLN A 69 24.94 -7.37 4.50
CA GLN A 69 26.07 -7.35 3.57
C GLN A 69 27.13 -6.31 3.96
N GLY A 70 26.71 -5.09 4.30
CA GLY A 70 27.61 -4.04 4.80
C GLY A 70 28.37 -4.48 6.06
N SER A 71 27.65 -5.08 7.02
CA SER A 71 28.26 -5.56 8.27
C SER A 71 29.23 -6.75 8.07
N ALA A 72 28.96 -7.61 7.09
CA ALA A 72 29.84 -8.73 6.76
C ALA A 72 31.15 -8.23 6.14
N TRP A 73 31.08 -7.22 5.26
CA TRP A 73 32.24 -6.59 4.64
C TRP A 73 33.14 -5.87 5.66
N GLU A 74 32.55 -5.15 6.61
CA GLU A 74 33.30 -4.51 7.70
C GLU A 74 34.04 -5.53 8.58
N ARG A 75 33.41 -6.66 8.90
CA ARG A 75 34.05 -7.73 9.69
C ARG A 75 35.23 -8.38 8.97
N GLU A 76 35.14 -8.57 7.66
CA GLU A 76 36.25 -9.16 6.88
C GLU A 76 37.46 -8.22 6.80
N ASN A 77 37.25 -6.91 6.71
CA ASN A 77 38.33 -5.93 6.58
C ASN A 77 39.00 -5.52 7.91
N ILE A 78 38.32 -5.70 9.06
CA ILE A 78 38.93 -5.45 10.39
C ILE A 78 39.84 -6.61 10.82
N LEU A 79 39.65 -7.80 10.26
CA LEU A 79 40.42 -9.01 10.57
C LEU A 79 41.61 -9.24 9.62
N ARG A 80 41.87 -8.31 8.69
CA ARG A 80 43.05 -8.29 7.81
C ARG A 80 44.01 -7.18 8.23
#